data_AF-A0A484I6F5-F1
#
_entry.id   AF-A0A484I6F5-F1
#
_cell.length_a   1.000
_cell.length_b   1.000
_cell.length_c   1.000
_cell.angle_alpha   90.00
_cell.angle_beta   90.00
_cell.angle_gamma   90.00
#
_symmetry.space_group_name_H-M   'P 1'
#
loop_
_entity.id
_entity.type
_entity.pdbx_description
1 polymer ?
#
loop_
_entity_poly.entity_id
_entity_poly.type
_entity_poly.pdbx_seq_one_letter_code
_entity_poly.pdbx_strand_id
1 'polypeptide(L)'
;MIGMSVVYVEYMKDVFSSTLTMGPDTREELDKTLINVPYTEIILDFSGIKSMSFEFAKEYCSIKNKSNKTVNEVNLPLELMPIMDKASECNSL
;
A
#
# COMPACT_ATOMS: atom_id res chain seq x y z
N MET A 1 -3.92 -16.66 -27.33
CA MET A 1 -2.99 -16.57 -26.19
C MET A 1 -3.82 -16.55 -24.93
N ILE A 2 -3.76 -17.60 -24.12
CA ILE A 2 -4.33 -17.55 -22.76
C ILE A 2 -3.31 -16.74 -21.97
N GLY A 3 -3.55 -15.44 -21.85
CA GLY A 3 -2.71 -14.57 -21.03
C GLY A 3 -2.77 -15.10 -19.60
N MET A 4 -1.66 -15.64 -19.11
CA MET A 4 -1.52 -15.88 -17.68
C MET A 4 -1.68 -14.51 -17.01
N SER A 5 -2.76 -14.33 -16.27
CA SER A 5 -2.90 -13.20 -15.36
C SER A 5 -1.87 -13.41 -14.26
N VAL A 6 -0.69 -12.82 -14.41
CA VAL A 6 0.33 -12.83 -13.35
C VAL A 6 -0.18 -11.90 -12.27
N VAL A 7 -0.63 -12.49 -11.17
CA VAL A 7 -1.03 -11.73 -9.97
C VAL A 7 0.23 -11.29 -9.25
N TYR A 8 0.45 -9.99 -9.17
CA TYR A 8 1.55 -9.42 -8.40
C TYR A 8 1.10 -9.23 -6.95
N VAL A 9 1.75 -9.92 -6.02
CA VAL A 9 1.47 -9.86 -4.58
C VAL A 9 2.70 -9.33 -3.87
N GLU A 10 2.52 -8.30 -3.07
CA GLU A 10 3.57 -7.72 -2.23
C GLU A 10 3.17 -7.80 -0.76
N TYR A 11 4.11 -8.23 0.09
CA TYR A 11 3.90 -8.32 1.53
C TYR A 11 4.46 -7.08 2.20
N MET A 12 3.59 -6.20 2.71
CA MET A 12 3.99 -4.90 3.26
C MET A 12 5.00 -5.01 4.40
N LYS A 13 4.93 -6.10 5.17
CA LYS A 13 5.87 -6.38 6.26
C LYS A 13 7.30 -6.64 5.75
N ASP A 14 7.42 -7.26 4.59
CA ASP A 14 8.71 -7.66 4.02
C ASP A 14 9.37 -6.49 3.29
N VAL A 15 8.58 -5.60 2.70
CA VAL A 15 9.06 -4.35 2.07
C VAL A 15 9.50 -3.33 3.12
N PHE A 16 8.70 -3.16 4.18
CA PHE A 16 8.94 -2.14 5.19
C PHE A 16 9.32 -2.78 6.52
N SER A 17 8.33 -3.05 7.36
CA SER A 17 8.44 -3.78 8.62
C SER A 17 7.03 -4.08 9.15
N SER A 18 6.91 -4.74 10.31
CA SER A 18 5.61 -4.87 10.98
C SER A 18 5.05 -3.55 11.52
N THR A 19 5.83 -2.48 11.52
CA THR A 19 5.44 -1.14 11.98
C THR A 19 5.65 -0.16 10.84
N LEU A 20 4.54 0.27 10.24
CA LEU A 20 4.55 1.12 9.06
C LEU A 20 4.62 2.58 9.49
N THR A 21 5.79 3.18 9.35
CA THR A 21 6.07 4.57 9.70
C THR A 21 6.79 5.27 8.57
N MET A 22 6.62 6.59 8.46
CA MET A 22 7.44 7.38 7.54
C MET A 22 8.89 7.42 8.00
N GLY A 23 9.79 7.04 7.10
CA GLY A 23 11.23 7.21 7.20
C GLY A 23 11.79 7.86 5.93
N PRO A 24 13.12 8.07 5.87
CA PRO A 24 13.78 8.72 4.74
C PRO A 24 13.47 8.06 3.39
N ASP A 25 13.45 6.73 3.36
CA ASP A 25 13.35 5.95 2.11
C ASP A 25 11.93 5.41 1.85
N THR A 26 11.01 5.56 2.80
CA THR A 26 9.67 4.97 2.75
C THR A 26 8.89 5.41 1.51
N ARG A 27 9.01 6.67 1.13
CA ARG A 27 8.32 7.21 -0.05
C ARG A 27 8.86 6.60 -1.34
N GLU A 28 10.17 6.50 -1.47
CA GLU A 28 10.80 5.90 -2.65
C GLU A 28 10.37 4.44 -2.80
N GLU A 29 10.29 3.72 -1.69
CA GLU A 29 9.87 2.31 -1.70
C GLU A 29 8.37 2.15 -2.02
N LEU A 30 7.52 3.07 -1.54
CA LEU A 30 6.13 3.14 -1.96
C LEU A 30 6.00 3.42 -3.47
N ASP A 31 6.77 4.36 -4.01
CA ASP A 31 6.78 4.65 -5.45
C ASP A 31 7.26 3.44 -6.27
N LYS A 32 8.30 2.73 -5.82
CA LYS A 32 8.75 1.48 -6.45
C LYS A 32 7.65 0.44 -6.50
N THR A 33 7.00 0.20 -5.36
CA THR A 33 5.97 -0.83 -5.18
C THR A 33 4.69 -0.49 -5.96
N LEU A 34 4.25 0.77 -5.93
CA LEU A 34 2.95 1.17 -6.43
C LEU A 34 2.97 1.81 -7.82
N ILE A 35 4.08 2.37 -8.27
CA ILE A 35 4.16 3.07 -9.57
C ILE A 35 5.02 2.28 -10.55
N ASN A 36 6.24 1.92 -10.11
CA ASN A 36 7.28 1.46 -11.03
C ASN A 36 7.17 -0.02 -11.43
N VAL A 37 6.39 -0.83 -10.71
CA VAL A 37 6.15 -2.23 -11.10
C VAL A 37 5.37 -2.31 -12.42
N PRO A 38 5.69 -3.25 -13.34
CA PRO A 38 5.07 -3.33 -14.66
C PRO A 38 3.69 -4.03 -14.65
N TYR A 39 3.02 -4.10 -13.50
CA TYR A 39 1.71 -4.74 -13.33
C TYR A 39 0.61 -3.69 -13.20
N THR A 40 -0.53 -3.93 -13.83
CA THR A 40 -1.71 -3.04 -13.74
C THR A 40 -2.56 -3.31 -12.50
N GLU A 41 -2.47 -4.52 -11.96
CA GLU A 41 -3.15 -4.95 -10.75
C GLU A 41 -2.10 -5.42 -9.72
N ILE A 42 -2.27 -4.97 -8.48
CA ILE A 42 -1.40 -5.26 -7.35
C ILE A 42 -2.27 -5.74 -6.19
N ILE A 43 -1.85 -6.82 -5.53
CA ILE A 43 -2.37 -7.21 -4.21
C ILE A 43 -1.34 -6.80 -3.16
N LEU A 44 -1.74 -5.97 -2.22
CA LEU A 44 -0.92 -5.61 -1.06
C LEU A 44 -1.44 -6.34 0.18
N ASP A 45 -0.60 -7.23 0.71
CA ASP A 45 -0.91 -8.02 1.89
C ASP A 45 -0.37 -7.33 3.15
N PHE A 46 -1.27 -6.99 4.07
CA PHE A 46 -0.98 -6.37 5.36
C PHE A 46 -0.85 -7.39 6.51
N SER A 47 -0.78 -8.68 6.19
CA SER A 47 -0.53 -9.73 7.17
C SER A 47 0.76 -9.48 7.95
N GLY A 48 0.65 -9.53 9.28
CA GLY A 48 1.80 -9.33 10.17
C GLY A 48 2.18 -7.87 10.40
N ILE A 49 1.43 -6.91 9.84
CA ILE A 49 1.48 -5.52 10.28
C ILE A 49 0.82 -5.41 11.66
N LYS A 50 1.48 -4.68 12.57
CA LYS A 50 1.08 -4.47 13.97
C LYS A 50 0.69 -3.03 14.25
N SER A 51 1.26 -2.09 13.51
CA SER A 51 0.97 -0.67 13.67
C SER A 51 1.24 0.10 12.39
N MET A 52 0.55 1.22 12.24
CA MET A 52 0.67 2.13 11.12
C MET A 52 0.55 3.57 11.61
N SER A 53 1.47 4.44 11.20
CA SER A 53 1.37 5.88 11.45
C SER A 53 0.39 6.52 10.47
N PHE A 54 -0.26 7.60 10.89
CA PHE A 54 -1.19 8.32 10.04
C PHE A 54 -0.49 8.96 8.82
N GLU A 55 0.74 9.43 9.00
CA GLU A 55 1.57 10.00 7.94
C GLU A 55 1.89 8.95 6.87
N PHE A 56 2.23 7.72 7.30
CA PHE A 56 2.43 6.60 6.37
C PHE A 56 1.16 6.33 5.57
N ALA A 57 0.02 6.21 6.26
CA ALA A 57 -1.27 5.93 5.61
C ALA A 57 -1.62 7.02 4.59
N LYS A 58 -1.41 8.29 4.92
CA LYS A 58 -1.64 9.41 4.01
C LYS A 58 -0.78 9.35 2.76
N GLU A 59 0.53 9.12 2.92
CA GLU A 59 1.46 9.05 1.78
C GLU A 59 1.14 7.83 0.91
N TYR A 60 0.87 6.68 1.53
CA TYR A 60 0.39 5.48 0.87
C TYR A 60 -0.85 5.74 0.03
N CYS A 61 -1.92 6.32 0.60
CA CYS A 61 -3.14 6.63 -0.14
C CYS A 61 -2.88 7.65 -1.27
N SER A 62 -2.01 8.64 -1.04
CA SER A 62 -1.65 9.66 -2.04
C SER A 62 -0.95 9.03 -3.25
N ILE A 63 -0.01 8.12 -3.03
CA ILE A 63 0.71 7.41 -4.09
C ILE A 63 -0.21 6.40 -4.79
N LYS A 64 -1.00 5.63 -4.03
CA LYS A 64 -2.01 4.70 -4.56
C LYS A 64 -2.93 5.41 -5.54
N ASN A 65 -3.47 6.58 -5.17
CA ASN A 65 -4.37 7.37 -6.03
C ASN A 65 -3.69 7.90 -7.31
N LYS A 66 -2.36 8.10 -7.30
CA LYS A 66 -1.59 8.55 -8.47
C LYS A 66 -1.14 7.40 -9.39
N SER A 67 -1.11 6.17 -8.89
CA SER A 67 -0.50 5.02 -9.57
C SER A 67 -1.19 4.60 -10.88
N ASN A 68 -2.46 4.99 -11.10
CA ASN A 68 -3.32 4.45 -12.15
C ASN A 68 -3.44 2.91 -12.15
N LYS A 69 -3.09 2.25 -11.04
CA LYS A 69 -3.18 0.79 -10.87
C LYS A 69 -4.39 0.40 -10.05
N THR A 70 -4.88 -0.81 -10.28
CA THR A 70 -5.84 -1.45 -9.37
C THR A 70 -5.08 -2.04 -8.20
N VAL A 71 -5.23 -1.46 -7.02
CA VAL A 71 -4.57 -1.92 -5.79
C VAL A 71 -5.60 -2.53 -4.86
N ASN A 72 -5.49 -3.85 -4.66
CA ASN A 72 -6.33 -4.62 -3.74
C ASN A 72 -5.60 -4.79 -2.41
N GLU A 73 -6.13 -4.21 -1.35
CA GLU A 73 -5.59 -4.35 0.01
C GLU A 73 -6.22 -5.57 0.67
N VAL A 74 -5.41 -6.50 1.16
CA VAL A 74 -5.88 -7.72 1.82
C VAL A 74 -5.25 -7.86 3.21
N ASN A 75 -5.96 -8.55 4.10
CA ASN A 75 -5.50 -8.85 5.47
C ASN A 75 -5.10 -7.61 6.30
N LEU A 76 -5.70 -6.44 6.03
CA LEU A 76 -5.53 -5.25 6.87
C LEU A 76 -6.09 -5.53 8.28
N PRO A 77 -5.27 -5.43 9.35
CA PRO A 77 -5.77 -5.58 10.71
C PRO A 77 -6.91 -4.59 11.00
N LEU A 78 -8.00 -5.08 11.59
CA LEU A 78 -9.21 -4.28 11.86
C LEU A 78 -8.91 -3.02 12.70
N GLU A 79 -7.94 -3.11 13.61
CA GLU A 79 -7.48 -2.00 14.45
C GLU A 79 -6.82 -0.85 13.67
N LEU A 80 -6.34 -1.11 12.45
CA LEU A 80 -5.72 -0.12 11.57
C LEU A 80 -6.69 0.49 10.56
N MET A 81 -7.88 -0.10 10.38
CA MET A 81 -8.92 0.43 9.47
C MET A 81 -9.24 1.91 9.74
N PRO A 82 -9.45 2.37 10.99
CA PRO A 82 -9.77 3.79 11.24
C PRO A 82 -8.69 4.76 10.77
N ILE A 83 -7.42 4.35 10.79
CA ILE A 83 -6.29 5.17 10.32
C ILE A 83 -6.30 5.24 8.79
N MET A 84 -6.55 4.10 8.13
CA MET A 84 -6.64 4.00 6.68
C MET A 84 -7.83 4.80 6.13
N ASP A 85 -9.01 4.65 6.73
CA ASP A 85 -10.22 5.36 6.35
C ASP A 85 -10.00 6.86 6.43
N LYS A 86 -9.53 7.35 7.58
CA LYS A 86 -9.20 8.77 7.80
C LYS A 86 -8.17 9.30 6.81
N ALA A 87 -7.16 8.51 6.45
CA ALA A 87 -6.14 8.89 5.49
C ALA A 87 -6.70 9.03 4.07
N SER A 88 -7.63 8.15 3.68
CA SER A 88 -8.28 8.17 2.37
C SER A 88 -9.20 9.39 2.17
N GLU A 89 -9.93 9.79 3.21
CA GLU A 89 -10.79 10.98 3.20
C GLU A 89 -9.99 12.27 3.00
N CYS A 90 -8.81 12.37 3.61
CA CYS A 90 -7.94 13.54 3.50
C CYS A 90 -7.43 13.81 2.08
N ASN A 91 -7.42 12.78 1.21
CA ASN A 91 -6.95 12.89 -0.17
C ASN A 91 -8.10 13.08 -1.18
N SER A 92 -9.34 13.19 -0.69
CA SER A 92 -10.55 13.37 -1.51
C SER A 92 -11.04 14.83 -1.58
N LEU A 93 -10.22 15.77 -1.08
CA LEU A 93 -10.43 17.23 -1.11
C LEU A 93 -9.41 17.90 -2.04
#